data_AF-A0AAD6I445-F1
#
_entry.id   AF-A0AAD6I445-F1
#
_cell.length_a   1.000
_cell.length_b   1.000
_cell.length_c   1.000
_cell.angle_alpha   90.00
_cell.angle_beta   90.00
_cell.angle_gamma   90.00
#
_symmetry.space_group_name_H-M   'P 1'
#
loop_
_entity.id
_entity.type
_entity.pdbx_description
1 polymer ?
#
loop_
_entity_poly.entity_id
_entity_poly.type
_entity_poly.pdbx_seq_one_letter_code
_entity_poly.pdbx_strand_id
1 'polypeptide(L)' 'MSAPYPGRQSPEPERQSGAQLNDTPGTGRTSMGSHPSSEETKKAADEFQSHGLTSNPVHPLEKIEADKYVKGKHD' A
#
# COMPACT_ATOMS: atom_id res chain seq x y z
N MET A 1 -23.66 -34.51 21.53
CA MET A 1 -23.00 -34.77 20.23
C MET A 1 -21.50 -34.59 20.43
N SER A 2 -20.68 -35.62 20.24
CA SER A 2 -19.22 -35.57 20.34
C SER A 2 -18.59 -35.51 18.94
N ALA A 3 -17.39 -34.93 18.84
CA ALA A 3 -16.67 -34.82 17.56
C ALA A 3 -16.36 -36.23 16.98
N PRO A 4 -16.48 -36.45 15.65
CA PRO A 4 -16.34 -37.77 15.01
C PRO A 4 -14.97 -38.44 15.15
N TYR A 5 -13.94 -37.67 15.53
CA TYR A 5 -12.58 -38.15 15.71
C TYR A 5 -12.09 -37.82 17.12
N PRO A 6 -12.11 -38.78 18.08
CA PRO A 6 -11.49 -38.57 19.39
C PRO A 6 -9.99 -38.31 19.21
N GLY A 7 -9.44 -37.35 19.96
CA GLY A 7 -8.02 -36.98 19.90
C GLY A 7 -7.68 -35.77 19.02
N ARG A 8 -8.68 -35.05 18.47
CA ARG A 8 -8.49 -33.72 17.88
C ARG A 8 -8.73 -32.57 18.88
N GLN A 9 -8.58 -32.85 20.17
CA GLN A 9 -8.42 -31.80 21.17
C GLN A 9 -6.94 -31.50 21.30
N SER A 10 -6.58 -30.21 21.26
CA SER A 10 -5.24 -29.79 21.62
C SER A 10 -4.91 -30.31 23.02
N PRO A 11 -3.65 -30.69 23.31
CA PRO A 11 -3.24 -31.00 24.66
C PRO A 11 -3.55 -29.83 25.59
N GLU A 12 -3.74 -30.11 26.88
CA GLU A 12 -3.81 -29.08 27.92
C GLU A 12 -2.61 -28.12 27.79
N PRO A 13 -2.75 -26.83 28.10
CA PRO A 13 -1.70 -25.83 27.89
C PRO A 13 -0.33 -26.23 28.46
N GLU A 14 -0.32 -26.88 29.63
CA GLU A 14 0.90 -27.38 30.30
C GLU A 14 1.61 -28.51 29.54
N ARG A 15 0.90 -29.20 28.65
CA ARG A 15 1.39 -30.31 27.83
C ARG A 15 1.63 -29.91 26.38
N GLN A 16 1.30 -28.68 26.01
CA GLN A 16 1.63 -28.15 24.69
C GLN A 16 3.15 -27.97 24.60
N SER A 17 3.73 -28.09 23.41
CA SER A 17 5.17 -27.89 23.19
C SER A 17 5.42 -27.40 21.77
N GLY A 18 6.61 -26.83 21.55
CA GLY A 18 7.04 -26.35 20.23
C GLY A 18 6.38 -25.03 19.80
N ALA A 19 6.16 -24.90 18.50
CA ALA A 19 5.73 -23.67 17.82
C ALA A 19 4.42 -23.06 18.33
N GLN A 20 3.60 -23.83 19.05
CA GLN A 20 2.34 -23.34 19.59
C GLN A 20 2.50 -22.53 20.89
N LEU A 21 3.55 -22.79 21.68
CA LEU A 21 3.80 -22.08 22.94
C LEU A 21 4.86 -20.99 22.80
N ASN A 22 5.94 -21.28 22.07
CA ASN A 22 7.14 -20.44 22.08
C ASN A 22 7.32 -19.58 20.83
N ASP A 23 6.65 -19.92 19.72
CA ASP A 23 6.77 -19.12 18.51
C ASP A 23 5.78 -17.96 18.56
N THR A 24 6.27 -16.77 18.24
CA THR A 24 5.41 -15.60 18.06
C THR A 24 4.45 -15.89 16.90
N PRO A 25 3.13 -15.70 17.04
CA PRO A 25 2.21 -15.87 15.91
C PRO A 25 2.64 -14.92 14.78
N GLY A 26 3.05 -15.49 13.64
CA GLY A 26 3.58 -14.73 12.49
C GLY A 26 5.09 -14.85 12.26
N THR A 27 5.82 -15.70 12.98
CA THR A 27 7.26 -15.99 12.73
C THR A 27 7.54 -16.73 11.41
N GLY A 28 6.50 -17.23 10.74
CA GLY A 28 6.58 -17.60 9.33
C GLY A 28 6.78 -16.36 8.49
N ARG A 29 8.04 -15.91 8.37
CA ARG A 29 8.44 -14.83 7.45
C ARG A 29 7.74 -15.06 6.12
N THR A 30 6.75 -14.24 5.79
CA THR A 30 6.41 -14.09 4.39
C THR A 30 7.71 -13.61 3.74
N SER A 31 8.21 -14.37 2.77
CA SER A 31 9.27 -13.88 1.91
C SER A 31 8.68 -12.77 1.05
N MET A 32 8.34 -11.64 1.67
CA MET A 32 8.17 -10.40 0.94
C MET A 32 9.58 -10.16 0.41
N GLY A 33 9.78 -10.50 -0.86
CA GLY A 33 11.06 -10.39 -1.53
C GLY A 33 11.68 -9.06 -1.19
N SER A 34 13.01 -9.04 -1.03
CA SER A 34 13.81 -7.88 -0.64
C SER A 34 13.08 -6.58 -0.92
N HIS A 35 12.65 -5.88 0.14
CA HIS A 35 12.11 -4.54 -0.01
C HIS A 35 13.06 -3.79 -0.97
N PRO A 36 12.53 -3.07 -1.98
CA PRO A 36 13.37 -2.34 -2.90
C PRO A 36 14.37 -1.53 -2.09
N SER A 37 15.63 -1.52 -2.55
CA SER A 37 16.70 -0.85 -1.82
C SER A 37 16.24 0.55 -1.44
N SER A 38 16.63 1.04 -0.27
CA SER A 38 16.24 2.38 0.19
C SER A 38 16.56 3.46 -0.86
N GLU A 39 17.54 3.23 -1.74
CA GLU A 39 17.89 4.12 -2.84
C GLU A 39 16.91 4.08 -4.01
N GLU A 40 16.41 2.90 -4.40
CA GLU A 40 15.42 2.76 -5.47
C GLU A 40 14.10 3.39 -5.05
N THR A 41 13.73 3.20 -3.79
CA THR A 41 12.54 3.81 -3.19
C THR A 41 12.66 5.33 -3.13
N LYS A 42 13.85 5.88 -2.82
CA LYS A 42 14.10 7.33 -2.83
C LYS A 42 14.02 7.91 -4.24
N LYS A 43 14.64 7.27 -5.23
CA LYS A 43 14.57 7.72 -6.64
C LYS A 43 13.13 7.75 -7.15
N ALA A 44 12.36 6.70 -6.87
CA ALA A 44 10.95 6.66 -7.25
C ALA A 44 10.11 7.76 -6.55
N ALA A 45 10.43 8.07 -5.29
CA ALA A 45 9.79 9.17 -4.57
C ALA A 45 10.16 10.55 -5.16
N ASP A 46 11.43 10.78 -5.48
CA ASP A 46 11.92 12.03 -6.08
C ASP A 46 11.31 12.26 -7.47
N GLU A 47 11.21 11.19 -8.28
CA GLU A 47 10.54 11.23 -9.59
C GLU A 47 9.03 11.52 -9.47
N PHE A 48 8.36 10.92 -8.48
CA PHE A 48 6.94 11.17 -8.24
C PHE A 48 6.68 12.60 -7.74
N GLN A 49 7.56 13.15 -6.90
CA GLN A 49 7.48 14.54 -6.44
C GLN A 49 7.69 15.54 -7.57
N SER A 50 8.60 15.25 -8.50
CA SER A 50 8.94 16.14 -9.62
C SER A 50 7.96 16.06 -10.79
N HIS A 51 7.37 14.88 -11.05
CA HIS A 51 6.59 14.65 -12.27
C HIS A 51 5.19 14.05 -12.05
N GLY A 52 4.87 13.51 -10.87
CA GLY A 52 3.62 12.79 -10.63
C GLY A 52 2.41 13.68 -10.34
N LEU A 53 2.64 14.91 -9.90
CA LEU A 53 1.58 15.87 -9.56
C LEU A 53 1.42 16.92 -10.67
N THR A 54 1.01 16.48 -11.86
CA THR A 54 0.57 17.42 -12.90
C THR A 54 -0.71 18.10 -12.44
N SER A 55 -0.84 19.41 -12.67
CA SER A 55 -2.07 20.14 -12.39
C SER A 55 -3.28 19.45 -13.03
N ASN A 56 -4.45 19.51 -12.37
CA ASN A 56 -5.70 19.01 -12.94
C ASN A 56 -5.89 19.54 -14.38
N PRO A 57 -6.46 18.73 -15.28
CA PRO A 57 -6.72 19.16 -16.65
C PRO A 57 -7.60 20.43 -16.64
N VAL A 58 -7.17 21.44 -17.41
CA VAL A 58 -7.89 22.72 -17.53
C VAL A 58 -9.24 22.49 -18.18
N HIS A 59 -10.31 23.02 -17.59
CA HIS A 59 -11.64 22.86 -18.14
C HIS A 59 -11.79 23.70 -19.44
N PRO A 60 -12.44 23.19 -20.50
CA PRO A 60 -12.57 23.93 -21.76
C PRO A 60 -13.19 25.34 -21.61
N LEU A 61 -14.14 25.51 -20.69
CA LEU A 61 -14.77 26.82 -20.44
C LEU A 61 -13.81 27.84 -19.82
N GLU A 62 -12.84 27.40 -19.01
CA GLU A 62 -11.86 28.30 -18.38
C GLU A 62 -10.97 28.98 -19.44
N LYS A 63 -10.65 28.27 -20.54
CA LYS A 63 -9.91 28.84 -21.68
C LYS A 63 -10.72 29.93 -22.39
N ILE A 64 -12.00 29.66 -22.63
CA ILE A 64 -12.92 30.59 -23.29
C ILE A 64 -13.13 31.84 -22.43
N GLU A 65 -13.24 31.66 -21.11
CA GLU A 65 -13.34 32.78 -20.17
C GLU A 65 -12.06 33.61 -20.12
N ALA A 66 -10.90 32.97 -20.00
CA ALA A 66 -9.62 33.67 -20.03
C ALA A 66 -9.48 34.51 -21.31
N ASP A 67 -9.79 33.94 -22.48
CA ASP A 67 -9.73 34.62 -23.78
C ASP A 67 -10.67 35.83 -23.88
N LYS A 68 -11.86 35.80 -23.26
CA LYS A 68 -12.79 36.93 -23.22
C LYS A 68 -12.25 38.13 -22.44
N TYR A 69 -11.44 37.89 -21.41
CA TYR A 69 -10.93 38.93 -20.51
C TYR A 69 -9.46 39.30 -20.79
N VAL A 70 -8.82 38.73 -21.82
CA VAL A 70 -7.50 39.19 -22.28
C VAL A 70 -7.62 40.60 -22.84
N LYS A 71 -7.18 41.58 -22.05
CA LYS A 71 -7.10 42.99 -22.46
C LYS A 71 -6.08 43.14 -23.60
N GLY A 72 -6.58 43.34 -24.83
CA GLY A 72 -5.75 43.65 -26.00
C GLY A 72 -6.10 42.97 -27.32
N LYS A 73 -7.09 42.08 -27.37
CA LYS A 73 -7.57 41.52 -28.66
C LYS A 73 -8.74 42.35 -29.20
N HIS A 74 -8.43 43.57 -29.66
CA HIS A 74 -9.34 44.37 -30.47
C HIS A 74 -8.50 44.97 -31.60
N ASP A 75 -8.42 44.24 -32.71
CA ASP A 75 -8.06 44.76 -34.04
C ASP A 75 -9.36 44.94 -34.83
#